data_AF-A0A1V4YP60-F1
#
_entry.id   AF-A0A1V4YP60-F1
#
_cell.length_a   1.000
_cell.length_b   1.000
_cell.length_c   1.000
_cell.angle_alpha   90.00
_cell.angle_beta   90.00
_cell.angle_gamma   90.00
#
_symmetry.space_group_name_H-M   'P 1'
#
loop_
_entity.id
_entity.type
_entity.pdbx_description
1 polymer ?
#
loop_
_entity_poly.entity_id
_entity_poly.type
_entity_poly.pdbx_seq_one_letter_code
_entity_poly.pdbx_strand_id
1 'polypeptide(L)'
;MYHMDDNMEIVPRIHNLGGKSVNYYLVEDDGEIILIDTGLPGNSSKIVDYVEKTLKRKPQDIKTIVITHSHFDHVGSLSKIKEITGAQVAIHPADADYVRGKTKHIGGTFINAFIKLFQIVYRTKPVEPGNNAQRR
;
A
#
# COMPACT_ATOMS: atom_id res chain seq x y z
N MET A 1 18.77 7.89 -4.91
CA MET A 1 19.02 6.44 -4.72
C MET A 1 18.57 6.11 -3.32
N TYR A 2 17.61 5.20 -3.14
CA TYR A 2 17.28 4.68 -1.81
C TYR A 2 18.48 3.85 -1.34
N HIS A 3 19.08 4.19 -0.19
CA HIS A 3 19.96 3.26 0.49
C HIS A 3 19.10 2.08 0.94
N MET A 4 19.37 0.91 0.37
CA MET A 4 18.78 -0.35 0.80
C MET A 4 19.58 -0.76 2.03
N ASP A 5 19.10 -0.41 3.22
CA ASP A 5 19.73 -0.80 4.48
C ASP A 5 19.67 -2.33 4.65
N ASP A 6 20.72 -2.89 5.23
CA ASP A 6 21.01 -4.33 5.36
C ASP A 6 20.06 -5.16 6.24
N ASN A 7 18.84 -4.70 6.59
CA ASN A 7 17.87 -5.53 7.34
C ASN A 7 16.40 -5.09 7.12
N MET A 8 15.98 -5.02 5.85
CA MET A 8 14.54 -4.93 5.56
C MET A 8 13.80 -6.24 5.83
N GLU A 9 14.46 -7.40 5.73
CA GLU A 9 13.90 -8.66 6.21
C GLU A 9 13.98 -8.71 7.74
N ILE A 10 12.83 -8.68 8.41
CA ILE A 10 12.76 -8.60 9.88
C ILE A 10 12.65 -9.97 10.53
N VAL A 11 12.06 -10.92 9.82
CA VAL A 11 12.05 -12.37 10.09
C VAL A 11 11.93 -13.06 8.72
N PRO A 12 12.27 -14.37 8.61
CA PRO A 12 12.24 -15.06 7.32
C PRO A 12 10.93 -14.82 6.56
N ARG A 13 11.04 -14.35 5.31
CA ARG A 13 9.91 -14.07 4.39
C ARG A 13 9.00 -12.91 4.78
N ILE A 14 9.39 -12.08 5.74
CA ILE A 14 8.66 -10.86 6.13
C ILE A 14 9.61 -9.68 6.06
N HIS A 15 9.28 -8.74 5.17
CA HIS A 15 10.11 -7.59 4.87
C HIS A 15 9.39 -6.30 5.22
N ASN A 16 9.97 -5.47 6.10
CA ASN A 16 9.48 -4.14 6.40
C ASN A 16 10.11 -3.13 5.44
N LEU A 17 9.31 -2.56 4.54
CA LEU A 17 9.72 -1.50 3.63
C LEU A 17 9.33 -0.11 4.15
N GLY A 18 8.69 -0.05 5.31
CA GLY A 18 8.32 1.16 6.03
C GLY A 18 9.49 2.00 6.53
N GLY A 19 9.14 2.98 7.37
CA GLY A 19 10.10 3.86 8.02
C GLY A 19 9.49 4.47 9.28
N LYS A 20 9.99 5.64 9.69
CA LYS A 20 9.62 6.28 10.96
C LYS A 20 8.13 6.66 11.08
N SER A 21 7.45 6.90 9.95
CA SER A 21 6.08 7.44 9.97
C SER A 21 5.01 6.39 9.69
N VAL A 22 5.30 5.42 8.80
CA VAL A 22 4.33 4.40 8.39
C VAL A 22 5.07 3.11 8.06
N ASN A 23 4.48 1.98 8.43
CA ASN A 23 4.96 0.66 8.07
C ASN A 23 4.15 0.09 6.91
N TYR A 24 4.83 -0.64 6.03
CA TYR A 24 4.23 -1.46 5.00
C TYR A 24 5.17 -2.63 4.71
N TYR A 25 4.60 -3.77 4.37
CA TYR A 25 5.32 -5.04 4.43
C TYR A 25 5.13 -5.86 3.16
N LEU A 26 6.15 -6.62 2.80
CA LEU A 26 6.02 -7.75 1.88
C LEU A 26 6.07 -9.04 2.70
N VAL A 27 5.14 -9.94 2.43
CA VAL A 27 5.09 -11.28 3.03
C VAL A 27 5.14 -12.29 1.90
N GLU A 28 6.13 -13.18 1.91
CA GLU A 28 6.22 -14.27 0.94
C GLU A 28 5.48 -15.51 1.47
N ASP A 29 4.51 -16.01 0.70
CA ASP A 29 3.68 -17.16 1.08
C ASP A 29 3.39 -18.03 -0.15
N ASP A 30 3.69 -19.33 -0.06
CA ASP A 30 3.43 -20.34 -1.10
C ASP A 30 3.73 -19.91 -2.56
N GLY A 31 4.83 -19.18 -2.77
CA GLY A 31 5.27 -18.71 -4.09
C GLY A 31 4.59 -17.42 -4.55
N GLU A 32 3.70 -16.84 -3.76
CA GLU A 32 3.10 -15.54 -3.95
C GLU A 32 3.69 -14.50 -2.98
N ILE A 33 3.41 -13.22 -3.25
CA ILE A 33 3.75 -12.12 -2.37
C ILE A 33 2.46 -11.39 -1.98
N ILE A 34 2.30 -11.15 -0.68
CA ILE A 34 1.26 -10.30 -0.13
C ILE A 34 1.90 -8.98 0.27
N LEU A 35 1.35 -7.87 -0.24
CA LEU A 35 1.75 -6.52 0.16
C LEU A 35 0.76 -6.00 1.21
N ILE A 36 1.25 -5.60 2.37
CA ILE A 36 0.44 -4.95 3.43
C ILE A 36 0.73 -3.46 3.39
N ASP A 37 -0.29 -2.67 3.07
CA ASP A 37 -0.21 -1.23 2.77
C ASP A 37 0.79 -0.86 1.66
N THR A 38 0.74 0.38 1.20
CA THR A 38 1.53 0.85 0.04
C THR A 38 2.35 2.10 0.33
N GLY A 39 2.31 2.59 1.57
CA GLY A 39 3.02 3.78 1.97
C GLY A 39 2.49 5.05 1.29
N LEU A 40 3.32 6.09 1.31
CA LEU A 40 3.07 7.39 0.70
C LEU A 40 3.08 7.33 -0.84
N PRO A 41 2.53 8.35 -1.52
CA PRO A 41 2.70 8.54 -2.95
C PRO A 41 4.18 8.56 -3.35
N GLY A 42 4.53 7.81 -4.39
CA GLY A 42 5.90 7.69 -4.89
C GLY A 42 6.69 6.50 -4.32
N ASN A 43 6.17 5.81 -3.30
CA ASN A 43 6.79 4.58 -2.77
C ASN A 43 6.66 3.36 -3.71
N SER A 44 5.85 3.46 -4.78
CA SER A 44 5.67 2.34 -5.72
C SER A 44 6.99 1.84 -6.32
N SER A 45 7.94 2.74 -6.63
CA SER A 45 9.24 2.34 -7.16
C SER A 45 10.08 1.60 -6.12
N LYS A 46 10.03 1.99 -4.84
CA LYS A 46 10.73 1.29 -3.76
C LYS A 46 10.22 -0.16 -3.61
N ILE A 47 8.90 -0.35 -3.65
CA ILE A 47 8.28 -1.68 -3.57
C ILE A 47 8.70 -2.55 -4.76
N VAL A 48 8.54 -2.03 -5.99
CA VAL A 48 8.90 -2.75 -7.22
C VAL A 48 10.39 -3.08 -7.25
N ASP A 49 11.25 -2.11 -6.98
CA ASP A 49 12.70 -2.30 -6.95
C ASP A 49 13.10 -3.35 -5.93
N TYR A 50 12.47 -3.38 -4.74
CA TYR A 50 12.79 -4.38 -3.73
C TYR A 50 12.40 -5.79 -4.19
N VAL A 51 11.21 -5.95 -4.77
CA VAL A 51 10.76 -7.25 -5.32
C VAL A 51 11.69 -7.74 -6.42
N GLU A 52 12.05 -6.87 -7.38
CA GLU A 52 12.87 -7.26 -8.53
C GLU A 52 14.35 -7.45 -8.16
N LYS A 53 14.92 -6.51 -7.42
CA LYS A 53 16.37 -6.44 -7.19
C LYS A 53 16.80 -7.22 -5.97
N THR A 54 15.97 -7.29 -4.92
CA THR A 54 16.29 -8.00 -3.68
C THR A 54 15.72 -9.41 -3.70
N LEU A 55 14.39 -9.55 -3.86
CA LEU A 55 13.74 -10.87 -3.84
C LEU A 55 13.98 -11.67 -5.13
N LYS A 56 14.46 -11.02 -6.21
CA LYS A 56 14.62 -11.62 -7.55
C LYS A 56 13.32 -12.20 -8.10
N ARG A 57 12.20 -11.55 -7.78
CA ARG A 57 10.84 -11.93 -8.18
C ARG A 57 10.27 -10.92 -9.17
N LYS A 58 9.15 -11.25 -9.80
CA LYS A 58 8.43 -10.31 -10.67
C LYS A 58 7.47 -9.48 -9.83
N PRO A 59 7.21 -8.20 -10.14
CA PRO A 59 6.18 -7.42 -9.45
C PRO A 59 4.80 -8.11 -9.47
N GLN A 60 4.50 -8.85 -10.55
CA GLN A 60 3.25 -9.61 -10.70
C GLN A 60 3.16 -10.83 -9.77
N ASP A 61 4.22 -11.15 -9.03
CA ASP A 61 4.17 -12.12 -7.94
C ASP A 61 3.47 -11.54 -6.70
N ILE A 62 3.33 -10.21 -6.61
CA ILE A 62 2.38 -9.58 -5.68
C ILE A 62 0.96 -9.88 -6.16
N LYS A 63 0.28 -10.84 -5.53
CA LYS A 63 -1.08 -11.25 -5.89
C LYS A 63 -2.16 -10.53 -5.10
N THR A 64 -1.82 -10.15 -3.87
CA THR A 64 -2.76 -9.51 -2.94
C THR A 64 -2.13 -8.28 -2.31
N ILE A 65 -2.89 -7.19 -2.27
CA ILE A 65 -2.59 -6.00 -1.50
C ILE A 65 -3.63 -5.88 -0.39
N VAL A 66 -3.21 -5.99 0.86
CA VAL A 66 -4.07 -5.81 2.04
C VAL A 66 -3.89 -4.39 2.54
N ILE A 67 -4.97 -3.62 2.63
CA ILE A 67 -4.96 -2.27 3.20
C ILE A 67 -5.48 -2.34 4.62
N THR A 68 -4.69 -1.83 5.57
CA THR A 68 -5.06 -1.79 6.99
C THR A 68 -6.14 -0.75 7.24
N HIS A 69 -5.98 0.44 6.67
CA HIS A 69 -6.96 1.52 6.69
C HIS A 69 -6.65 2.57 5.60
N SER A 70 -7.62 3.45 5.34
CA SER A 70 -7.64 4.27 4.12
C SER A 70 -6.94 5.63 4.24
N HIS A 71 -6.01 5.82 5.17
CA HIS A 71 -5.25 7.07 5.24
C HIS A 71 -4.20 7.16 4.13
N PHE A 72 -3.88 8.39 3.73
CA PHE A 72 -3.08 8.69 2.53
C PHE A 72 -1.66 8.10 2.58
N ASP A 73 -1.11 7.93 3.77
CA ASP A 73 0.19 7.36 4.06
C ASP A 73 0.21 5.83 4.01
N HIS A 74 -0.96 5.18 3.93
CA HIS A 74 -1.11 3.75 3.72
C HIS A 74 -1.53 3.40 2.28
N VAL A 75 -2.36 4.24 1.65
CA VAL A 75 -2.90 3.99 0.30
C VAL A 75 -2.26 4.82 -0.81
N GLY A 76 -1.22 5.59 -0.49
CA GLY A 76 -0.62 6.59 -1.37
C GLY A 76 -0.08 6.05 -2.69
N SER A 77 0.44 4.81 -2.70
CA SER A 77 0.94 4.15 -3.92
C SER A 77 0.03 3.04 -4.44
N LEU A 78 -1.15 2.85 -3.84
CA LEU A 78 -2.04 1.70 -4.09
C LEU A 78 -2.43 1.55 -5.56
N SER A 79 -2.93 2.62 -6.18
CA SER A 79 -3.37 2.57 -7.58
C SER A 79 -2.23 2.18 -8.52
N LYS A 80 -1.03 2.73 -8.31
CA LYS A 80 0.10 2.45 -9.20
C LYS A 80 0.63 1.03 -9.01
N ILE A 81 0.69 0.53 -7.77
CA ILE A 81 1.06 -0.87 -7.54
C ILE A 81 0.03 -1.80 -8.16
N LYS A 82 -1.28 -1.58 -7.96
CA LYS A 82 -2.32 -2.40 -8.59
C LYS A 82 -2.20 -2.43 -10.11
N GLU A 83 -1.92 -1.29 -10.74
CA GLU A 83 -1.70 -1.19 -12.20
C GLU A 83 -0.50 -2.04 -12.66
N ILE A 84 0.61 -2.02 -11.90
CA ILE A 84 1.84 -2.75 -12.24
C ILE A 84 1.68 -4.25 -12.02
N THR A 85 1.05 -4.66 -10.92
CA THR A 85 1.04 -6.05 -10.47
C THR A 85 -0.19 -6.82 -10.92
N GLY A 86 -1.32 -6.13 -11.16
CA GLY A 86 -2.63 -6.75 -11.37
C GLY A 86 -3.25 -7.33 -10.10
N ALA A 87 -2.69 -7.03 -8.92
CA ALA A 87 -3.10 -7.63 -7.66
C ALA A 87 -4.57 -7.35 -7.28
N GLN A 88 -5.16 -8.32 -6.57
CA GLN A 88 -6.40 -8.10 -5.84
C GLN A 88 -6.15 -7.19 -4.64
N VAL A 89 -7.13 -6.35 -4.31
CA VAL A 89 -7.04 -5.44 -3.16
C VAL A 89 -8.05 -5.88 -2.11
N ALA A 90 -7.57 -6.22 -0.93
CA ALA A 90 -8.38 -6.53 0.24
C ALA A 90 -8.37 -5.35 1.21
N ILE A 91 -9.55 -4.93 1.66
CA ILE A 91 -9.72 -3.88 2.65
C ILE A 91 -11.02 -4.12 3.41
N HIS A 92 -11.08 -3.67 4.66
CA HIS A 92 -12.31 -3.75 5.44
C HIS A 92 -13.46 -2.98 4.74
N PRO A 93 -14.70 -3.51 4.72
CA PRO A 93 -15.83 -2.87 4.02
C PRO A 93 -16.12 -1.42 4.45
N ALA A 94 -15.95 -1.12 5.74
CA ALA A 94 -16.13 0.24 6.28
C ALA A 94 -15.19 1.27 5.66
N ASP A 95 -14.05 0.81 5.12
CA ASP A 95 -12.99 1.64 4.56
C ASP A 95 -12.99 1.64 3.02
N ALA A 96 -13.72 0.71 2.39
CA ALA A 96 -13.68 0.48 0.96
C ALA A 96 -14.07 1.72 0.13
N ASP A 97 -15.02 2.53 0.60
CA ASP A 97 -15.49 3.71 -0.13
C ASP A 97 -14.48 4.86 -0.17
N TYR A 98 -13.53 4.91 0.76
CA TYR A 98 -12.43 5.86 0.71
C TYR A 98 -11.46 5.52 -0.41
N VAL A 99 -11.10 4.25 -0.55
CA VAL A 99 -10.21 3.77 -1.62
C VAL A 99 -10.87 3.85 -3.00
N ARG A 100 -12.20 3.71 -3.07
CA ARG A 100 -12.98 4.01 -4.29
C ARG A 100 -13.11 5.50 -4.59
N GLY A 101 -12.67 6.38 -3.69
CA GLY A 101 -12.80 7.82 -3.83
C GLY A 101 -14.25 8.34 -3.71
N LYS A 102 -15.16 7.53 -3.13
CA LYS A 102 -16.56 7.90 -2.88
C LYS A 102 -16.72 8.72 -1.59
N THR A 103 -15.83 8.50 -0.62
CA THR A 103 -15.83 9.20 0.67
C THR A 103 -14.47 9.87 0.91
N LYS A 104 -14.45 11.00 1.59
CA LYS A 104 -13.21 11.69 2.03
C LYS A 104 -13.11 11.59 3.55
N HIS A 105 -11.90 11.42 4.08
CA HIS A 105 -11.68 11.50 5.53
C HIS A 105 -12.02 12.90 6.02
N ILE A 106 -12.90 13.02 7.01
CA ILE A 106 -13.33 14.28 7.62
C ILE A 106 -13.03 14.18 9.12
N GLY A 107 -11.92 14.76 9.60
CA GLY A 107 -11.55 14.64 11.03
C GLY A 107 -10.83 15.87 11.60
N GLY A 108 -11.51 16.63 12.48
CA GLY A 108 -10.92 17.61 13.42
C GLY A 108 -10.32 18.91 12.85
N THR A 109 -10.84 20.06 13.28
CA THR A 109 -10.81 21.39 12.63
C THR A 109 -9.45 22.04 12.30
N PHE A 110 -8.31 21.59 12.84
CA PHE A 110 -7.00 22.26 12.61
C PHE A 110 -5.95 21.41 11.87
N ILE A 111 -5.82 20.11 12.16
CA ILE A 111 -4.96 19.18 11.41
C ILE A 111 -5.52 18.95 9.97
N ASN A 112 -6.84 19.09 9.83
CA ASN A 112 -7.57 18.94 8.57
C ASN A 112 -7.09 19.84 7.42
N ALA A 113 -6.64 21.07 7.67
CA ALA A 113 -6.23 21.97 6.58
C ALA A 113 -4.93 21.46 5.91
N PHE A 114 -4.00 20.97 6.71
CA PHE A 114 -2.74 20.41 6.25
C PHE A 114 -2.95 19.05 5.56
N ILE A 115 -3.75 18.16 6.16
CA ILE A 115 -4.11 16.88 5.55
C ILE A 115 -4.94 17.07 4.27
N LYS A 116 -5.89 18.01 4.24
CA LYS A 116 -6.65 18.33 3.01
C LYS A 116 -5.74 18.87 1.92
N LEU A 117 -4.81 19.77 2.23
CA LEU A 117 -3.86 20.28 1.25
C LEU A 117 -3.03 19.13 0.67
N PHE A 118 -2.52 18.24 1.52
CA PHE A 118 -1.81 17.05 1.06
C PHE A 118 -2.71 16.09 0.26
N GLN A 119 -3.94 15.82 0.67
CA GLN A 119 -4.86 14.97 -0.11
C GLN A 119 -5.29 15.59 -1.45
N ILE A 120 -5.38 16.92 -1.53
CA ILE A 120 -5.65 17.66 -2.77
C ILE A 120 -4.45 17.55 -3.71
N VAL A 121 -3.24 17.74 -3.19
CA VAL A 121 -1.98 17.66 -3.95
C VAL A 121 -1.67 16.20 -4.35
N TYR A 122 -1.93 15.25 -3.46
CA TYR A 122 -1.61 13.83 -3.61
C TYR A 122 -2.86 12.97 -3.76
N ARG A 123 -3.74 13.39 -4.66
CA ARG A 123 -4.99 12.69 -4.93
C ARG A 123 -4.69 11.26 -5.40
N THR A 124 -4.98 10.28 -4.56
CA THR A 124 -4.88 8.87 -4.95
C THR A 124 -5.96 8.56 -5.97
N LYS A 125 -5.61 7.80 -7.00
CA LYS A 125 -6.59 7.35 -7.99
C LYS A 125 -7.50 6.30 -7.34
N PRO A 126 -8.81 6.32 -7.62
CA PRO A 126 -9.75 5.31 -7.16
C PRO A 126 -9.28 3.89 -7.49
N VAL A 127 -9.50 2.98 -6.56
CA VAL A 127 -9.22 1.55 -6.72
C VAL A 127 -10.42 0.75 -6.25
N GLU A 128 -10.85 -0.21 -7.07
CA GLU A 128 -11.87 -1.18 -6.67
C GLU A 128 -11.22 -2.35 -5.89
N PRO A 129 -11.67 -2.61 -4.65
CA PRO A 129 -11.33 -3.82 -3.90
C PRO A 129 -11.90 -5.08 -4.57
N GLY A 130 -11.26 -6.23 -4.32
CA GLY A 130 -11.76 -7.52 -4.78
C GLY A 130 -13.06 -7.94 -4.08
N ASN A 131 -13.89 -8.73 -4.76
CA ASN A 131 -15.22 -9.15 -4.30
C ASN A 131 -15.22 -10.02 -3.02
N ASN A 132 -14.06 -10.43 -2.52
CA ASN A 132 -13.93 -11.33 -1.38
C ASN A 132 -13.89 -10.62 -0.01
N ALA A 133 -13.95 -9.28 0.03
CA ALA A 133 -13.98 -8.50 1.27
C ALA A 133 -15.25 -8.71 2.14
N GLN A 134 -16.21 -9.54 1.67
CA GLN A 134 -17.47 -9.86 2.36
C GLN A 134 -17.49 -11.27 2.98
N ARG A 135 -16.43 -12.07 2.87
CA ARG A 135 -16.39 -13.41 3.48
C ARG A 135 -15.65 -13.38 4.82
N ARG A 136 -16.30 -12.87 5.87
CA ARG A 136 -16.26 -13.39 7.25
C ARG A 136 -17.51 -12.93 8.00
#